data_AF-A0A1M6B7J2-F1
#
_entry.id   AF-A0A1M6B7J2-F1
#
_cell.length_a   1.000
_cell.length_b   1.000
_cell.length_c   1.000
_cell.angle_alpha   90.00
_cell.angle_beta   90.00
_cell.angle_gamma   90.00
#
_symmetry.space_group_name_H-M   'P 1'
#
loop_
_entity.id
_entity.type
_entity.pdbx_description
1 polymer ?
#
loop_
_entity_poly.entity_id
_entity_poly.type
_entity_poly.pdbx_seq_one_letter_code
_entity_poly.pdbx_strand_id
1 'polypeptide(L)' 'MLDQITITGVVTLKELRMLFGMNQEEFAELVGIPYRSYRRYEQNMRSMSVSNLFQISEKTGVALVNFKRP' A
#
# COMPACT_ATOMS: atom_id res chain seq x y z
N MET A 1 -3.15 -3.01 13.30
CA MET A 1 -2.53 -3.56 12.08
C MET A 1 -3.51 -4.62 11.55
N LEU A 2 -3.38 -5.19 10.35
CA LEU A 2 -4.32 -6.24 9.89
C LEU A 2 -4.02 -7.54 10.65
N ASP A 3 -4.22 -7.54 11.97
CA ASP A 3 -3.61 -8.50 12.90
C ASP A 3 -4.25 -9.90 12.84
N GLN A 4 -5.27 -10.10 12.00
CA GLN A 4 -5.99 -11.37 11.86
C GLN A 4 -6.45 -11.69 10.42
N ILE A 5 -6.00 -10.92 9.41
CA ILE A 5 -6.40 -11.14 8.01
C ILE A 5 -5.15 -11.35 7.16
N THR A 6 -4.98 -12.57 6.66
CA THR A 6 -3.95 -12.87 5.66
C THR A 6 -4.51 -12.55 4.27
N ILE A 7 -3.93 -11.58 3.58
CA ILE A 7 -4.25 -11.37 2.16
C ILE A 7 -3.68 -12.56 1.38
N THR A 8 -4.55 -13.44 0.89
CA THR A 8 -4.19 -14.66 0.14
C THR A 8 -4.04 -14.44 -1.37
N GLY A 9 -4.46 -13.27 -1.88
CA GLY A 9 -4.37 -12.89 -3.29
C GLY A 9 -3.51 -11.66 -3.55
N VAL A 10 -3.45 -11.22 -4.81
CA VAL A 10 -2.81 -9.94 -5.16
C VAL A 10 -3.74 -8.77 -4.88
N VAL A 11 -3.19 -7.66 -4.40
CA VAL A 11 -3.91 -6.44 -4.00
C VAL A 11 -3.24 -5.20 -4.61
N THR A 12 -4.05 -4.23 -5.03
CA THR A 12 -3.58 -2.89 -5.39
C THR A 12 -3.45 -2.00 -4.14
N LEU A 13 -2.70 -0.91 -4.24
CA LEU A 13 -2.60 0.06 -3.12
C LEU A 13 -3.97 0.67 -2.76
N LYS A 14 -4.82 0.90 -3.76
CA LYS A 14 -6.17 1.44 -3.54
C LYS A 14 -7.05 0.46 -2.76
N GLU A 15 -7.05 -0.81 -3.15
CA GLU A 15 -7.79 -1.86 -2.43
C GLU A 15 -7.26 -2.02 -1.01
N LEU A 16 -5.93 -2.07 -0.84
CA LEU A 16 -5.31 -2.16 0.47
C LEU A 16 -5.73 -0.99 1.37
N ARG A 17 -5.66 0.25 0.88
CA ARG A 17 -6.13 1.41 1.63
C ARG A 17 -7.63 1.33 1.98
N MET A 18 -8.46 0.88 1.05
CA MET A 18 -9.89 0.72 1.30
C MET A 18 -10.17 -0.32 2.39
N LEU A 19 -9.37 -1.39 2.49
CA LEU A 19 -9.47 -2.36 3.60
C LEU A 19 -9.15 -1.73 4.96
N PHE A 20 -8.31 -0.69 4.99
CA PHE A 20 -8.04 0.10 6.20
C PHE A 20 -9.11 1.16 6.48
N GLY A 21 -10.08 1.36 5.59
CA GLY A 21 -11.13 2.38 5.75
C GLY A 21 -10.63 3.82 5.66
N MET A 22 -9.45 4.04 5.08
CA MET A 22 -8.76 5.33 5.06
C MET A 22 -8.91 6.08 3.73
N ASN A 23 -8.89 7.40 3.80
CA ASN A 23 -8.65 8.24 2.63
C ASN A 23 -7.15 8.22 2.23
N GLN A 24 -6.83 8.80 1.07
CA GLN A 24 -5.46 8.73 0.53
C GLN A 24 -4.42 9.46 1.39
N GLU A 25 -4.81 10.51 2.09
CA GLU A 25 -3.91 11.31 2.94
C GLU A 25 -3.60 10.58 4.24
N GLU A 26 -4.63 10.05 4.91
CA GLU A 26 -4.50 9.23 6.13
C GLU A 26 -3.61 7.99 5.89
N PHE A 27 -3.82 7.31 4.77
CA PHE A 27 -3.03 6.11 4.46
C PHE A 27 -1.58 6.48 4.09
N ALA A 28 -1.38 7.59 3.38
CA ALA A 28 -0.05 8.09 3.06
C ALA A 28 0.75 8.41 4.33
N GLU A 29 0.10 9.02 5.33
CA GLU A 29 0.67 9.25 6.66
C GLU A 29 1.00 7.94 7.37
N LEU A 30 0.07 6.98 7.40
CA LEU A 30 0.27 5.65 8.01
C LEU A 30 1.52 4.95 7.47
N VAL A 31 1.68 4.95 6.14
CA VAL A 31 2.82 4.30 5.49
C VAL A 31 4.05 5.18 5.39
N GLY A 32 4.01 6.43 5.86
CA GLY A 32 5.13 7.37 5.86
C GLY A 32 5.60 7.78 4.45
N ILE A 33 4.67 7.93 3.51
CA ILE A 33 4.94 8.39 2.13
C ILE A 33 4.27 9.75 1.91
N PRO A 34 4.90 10.73 1.25
CA PRO A 34 4.23 11.99 0.93
C PRO A 34 2.93 11.77 0.13
N TYR A 35 1.84 12.43 0.51
CA TYR A 35 0.52 12.28 -0.12
C TYR A 35 0.57 12.34 -1.67
N ARG A 36 1.29 13.31 -2.25
CA ARG A 36 1.43 13.43 -3.72
C ARG A 36 2.07 12.19 -4.36
N SER A 37 3.07 11.60 -3.70
CA SER A 37 3.73 10.37 -4.15
C SER A 37 2.78 9.18 -4.03
N TYR A 38 2.12 9.03 -2.88
CA TYR A 38 1.15 7.96 -2.65
C TYR A 38 0.00 7.98 -3.68
N ARG A 39 -0.60 9.15 -3.91
CA ARG A 39 -1.66 9.34 -4.91
C ARG A 39 -1.20 8.91 -6.32
N ARG A 40 0.04 9.23 -6.70
CA ARG A 40 0.61 8.79 -7.99
C ARG A 40 0.80 7.27 -8.02
N TYR A 41 1.21 6.66 -6.91
CA TYR A 41 1.43 5.22 -6.83
C TYR A 41 0.14 4.40 -6.95
N GLU A 42 -0.99 4.88 -6.41
CA GLU A 42 -2.30 4.22 -6.64
C GLU A 42 -2.69 4.18 -8.12
N GLN A 43 -2.24 5.15 -8.91
CA GLN A 43 -2.53 5.24 -10.35
C GLN A 43 -1.49 4.48 -11.19
N ASN A 44 -0.22 4.55 -10.79
CA ASN A 44 0.90 3.93 -11.50
C ASN A 44 1.96 3.40 -10.53
N MET A 45 1.78 2.15 -10.13
CA MET A 45 2.68 1.46 -9.20
C MET A 45 4.09 1.26 -9.77
N ARG A 46 4.27 1.22 -11.11
CA ARG A 46 5.61 1.06 -11.72
C ARG A 46 6.56 2.22 -11.41
N SER A 47 6.02 3.37 -11.00
CA SER A 47 6.81 4.54 -10.59
C SER A 47 7.32 4.48 -9.14
N MET A 48 6.90 3.47 -8.37
CA MET A 48 7.29 3.31 -6.98
C MET A 48 8.66 2.62 -6.86
N SER A 49 9.52 3.12 -5.97
CA SER A 49 10.75 2.44 -5.61
C SER A 49 10.48 1.19 -4.77
N VAL A 50 11.40 0.22 -4.82
CA VAL A 50 11.33 -0.98 -3.96
C VAL A 50 11.34 -0.61 -2.47
N SER A 51 12.08 0.44 -2.09
CA SER A 51 12.13 0.93 -0.70
C SER A 51 10.75 1.38 -0.20
N ASN A 52 9.99 2.11 -1.02
CA ASN A 52 8.64 2.55 -0.65
C ASN A 52 7.67 1.36 -0.60
N LEU A 53 7.83 0.38 -1.49
CA LEU A 53 7.03 -0.84 -1.44
C LEU A 53 7.30 -1.65 -0.17
N PHE A 54 8.56 -1.74 0.24
CA PHE A 54 8.97 -2.38 1.49
C PHE A 54 8.39 -1.64 2.71
N GLN A 55 8.44 -0.32 2.72
CA GLN A 55 7.84 0.48 3.79
C GLN A 55 6.34 0.23 3.93
N ILE A 56 5.60 0.14 2.81
CA ILE A 56 4.17 -0.20 2.83
C ILE A 56 3.98 -1.63 3.37
N SER A 57 4.78 -2.60 2.91
CA SER A 57 4.74 -3.99 3.40
C SER A 57 4.89 -4.06 4.91
N GLU A 58 5.92 -3.41 5.47
CA GLU A 58 6.19 -3.38 6.91
C GLU A 58 5.04 -2.75 7.72
N LYS A 59 4.47 -1.65 7.21
CA LYS A 59 3.40 -0.92 7.92
C LYS A 59 2.03 -1.61 7.85
N THR A 60 1.81 -2.40 6.80
CA THR A 60 0.51 -3.02 6.53
C THR A 60 0.46 -4.50 6.87
N GLY A 61 1.63 -5.16 7.00
CA GLY A 61 1.74 -6.61 7.16
C GLY A 61 1.53 -7.40 5.87
N VAL A 62 1.39 -6.73 4.72
CA VAL A 62 1.15 -7.38 3.43
C VAL A 62 2.48 -7.76 2.78
N ALA A 63 2.68 -9.05 2.51
CA ALA A 63 3.89 -9.53 1.86
C ALA A 63 4.10 -8.89 0.47
N LEU A 64 5.36 -8.59 0.14
CA LEU A 64 5.74 -7.96 -1.15
C LEU A 64 5.18 -8.67 -2.39
N VAL A 65 5.07 -10.01 -2.33
CA VAL A 65 4.57 -10.85 -3.42
C VAL A 65 3.09 -10.62 -3.72
N ASN A 66 2.35 -10.07 -2.77
CA ASN A 66 0.91 -9.85 -2.88
C ASN A 66 0.57 -8.48 -3.49
N PHE A 67 1.54 -7.63 -3.84
CA PHE A 67 1.21 -6.38 -4.50
C PHE A 67 1.07 -6.56 -6.01
N LYS A 68 -0.10 -6.20 -6.54
CA LYS A 68 -0.40 -6.29 -7.97
C LYS A 68 0.48 -5.32 -8.76
N ARG A 69 1.41 -5.87 -9.53
CA ARG A 69 2.16 -5.11 -10.54
C ARG A 69 1.32 -5.05 -11.83
N PRO A 70 1.09 -3.86 -12.41
CA PRO A 70 0.45 -3.75 -13.72
C PRO A 70 1.38 -4.21 -14.83
#